data_AF-A0A7J4DT38-F1
#
_entry.id   AF-A0A7J4DT38-F1
#
_cell.length_a   1.000
_cell.length_b   1.000
_cell.length_c   1.000
_cell.angle_alpha   90.00
_cell.angle_beta   90.00
_cell.angle_gamma   90.00
#
_symmetry.space_group_name_H-M   'P 1'
#
loop_
_entity.id
_entity.type
_entity.pdbx_description
1 polymer ?
#
loop_
_entity_poly.entity_id
_entity_poly.type
_entity_poly.pdbx_seq_one_letter_code
_entity_poly.pdbx_strand_id
1 'polypeptide(L)'
;MNGGKCDLAVIENEALEFARKFVRRIVEEGGVVGYDILFAGLGAALSVLTRCDSIVTPKGVLDSRGLAEVAYRIAGRAVAEALAGVAGAVVASAPGRFYLIARTLFAEASNIRLDGASIGLLQVALGVDRENLVRLSILGKGKDVYPLLYPKQARTAADLERLLRQRGLERDPGRALLRSSIDVLHLLYYGAARGRLRAFMEILKIRSGNMFDEALNIAKVLCRLLPVNDPERGLACRVVGEARGGLDMWLQRQA
;
A
#
# COMPACT_ATOMS: atom_id res chain seq x y z
N MET A 1 31.31 13.35 -18.80
CA MET A 1 30.46 12.27 -18.31
C MET A 1 30.28 11.32 -19.47
N ASN A 2 30.67 10.05 -19.35
CA ASN A 2 30.53 9.06 -20.43
C ASN A 2 29.14 8.42 -20.31
N GLY A 3 28.08 9.11 -20.74
CA GLY A 3 26.75 8.53 -20.80
C GLY A 3 26.62 7.66 -22.05
N GLY A 4 26.59 6.34 -21.88
CA GLY A 4 26.28 5.44 -22.99
C GLY A 4 24.78 5.43 -23.34
N LYS A 5 24.43 4.74 -24.42
CA LYS A 5 23.05 4.28 -24.63
C LYS A 5 22.75 3.18 -23.60
N CYS A 6 21.68 3.33 -22.84
CA CYS A 6 21.25 2.34 -21.85
C CYS A 6 19.98 1.62 -22.31
N ASP A 7 19.88 0.32 -22.04
CA ASP A 7 18.63 -0.43 -22.18
C ASP A 7 17.74 -0.15 -20.96
N LEU A 8 16.46 0.18 -21.21
CA LEU A 8 15.49 0.48 -20.15
C LEU A 8 15.39 -0.66 -19.11
N ALA A 9 15.32 -1.92 -19.55
CA ALA A 9 15.13 -3.06 -18.65
C ALA A 9 16.31 -3.25 -17.69
N VAL A 10 17.51 -2.85 -18.11
CA VAL A 10 18.71 -2.90 -17.26
C VAL A 10 18.72 -1.73 -16.29
N ILE A 11 18.59 -0.50 -16.77
CA ILE A 11 18.72 0.70 -15.94
C ILE A 11 17.54 0.88 -14.98
N GLU A 12 16.35 0.38 -15.32
CA GLU A 12 15.16 0.43 -14.46
C GLU A 12 15.35 -0.35 -13.16
N ASN A 13 16.00 -1.53 -13.20
CA ASN A 13 16.28 -2.31 -12.00
C ASN A 13 17.31 -1.61 -11.10
N GLU A 14 18.36 -1.03 -11.68
CA GLU A 14 19.35 -0.23 -10.91
C GLU A 14 18.68 0.98 -10.25
N ALA A 15 17.88 1.73 -11.02
CA ALA A 15 17.17 2.89 -10.53
C ALA A 15 16.16 2.53 -9.42
N LEU A 16 15.42 1.42 -9.58
CA LEU A 16 14.51 0.92 -8.55
C LEU A 16 15.24 0.53 -7.28
N GLU A 17 16.32 -0.25 -7.38
CA GLU A 17 17.10 -0.67 -6.22
C GLU A 17 17.71 0.51 -5.47
N PHE A 18 18.25 1.49 -6.20
CA PHE A 18 18.78 2.71 -5.62
C PHE A 18 17.68 3.54 -4.94
N ALA A 19 16.58 3.82 -5.63
CA ALA A 19 15.45 4.57 -5.08
C ALA A 19 14.84 3.88 -3.85
N ARG A 20 14.68 2.55 -3.88
CA ARG A 20 14.15 1.77 -2.76
C ARG A 20 15.04 1.88 -1.52
N LYS A 21 16.35 1.70 -1.68
CA LYS A 21 17.31 1.84 -0.56
C LYS A 21 17.30 3.25 0.00
N PHE A 22 17.28 4.26 -0.88
CA PHE A 22 17.26 5.66 -0.49
C PHE A 22 16.00 6.02 0.30
N VAL A 23 14.82 5.67 -0.21
CA VAL A 23 13.54 5.90 0.48
C VAL A 23 13.47 5.15 1.79
N ARG A 24 13.91 3.88 1.82
CA ARG A 24 13.90 3.08 3.05
C ARG A 24 14.70 3.74 4.17
N ARG A 25 15.90 4.26 3.86
CA ARG A 25 16.71 5.00 4.82
C ARG A 25 15.94 6.20 5.39
N ILE A 26 15.28 6.99 4.53
CA ILE A 26 14.46 8.13 4.97
C ILE A 26 13.34 7.68 5.91
N VAL A 27 12.62 6.59 5.58
CA VAL A 27 11.55 6.07 6.44
C VAL A 27 12.09 5.61 7.80
N GLU A 28 13.22 4.89 7.81
CA GLU A 28 13.82 4.33 9.03
C GLU A 28 14.40 5.42 9.95
N GLU A 29 14.90 6.52 9.39
CA GLU A 29 15.40 7.69 10.12
C GLU A 29 14.28 8.60 10.66
N GLY A 30 13.00 8.24 10.44
CA GLY A 30 11.85 9.07 10.82
C GLY A 30 11.67 10.31 9.93
N GLY A 31 12.21 10.25 8.72
CA GLY A 31 12.19 11.33 7.73
C GLY A 31 10.83 11.58 7.09
N VAL A 32 10.85 12.37 6.01
CA VAL A 32 9.71 13.14 5.48
C VAL A 32 8.45 12.32 5.20
N VAL A 33 7.29 12.87 5.59
CA VAL A 33 5.92 12.36 5.36
C VAL A 33 5.27 13.02 4.14
N GLY A 34 4.14 12.48 3.67
CA GLY A 34 3.41 13.06 2.54
C GLY A 34 4.09 12.86 1.19
N TYR A 35 3.81 13.75 0.23
CA TYR A 35 4.32 13.65 -1.14
C TYR A 35 5.84 13.76 -1.24
N ASP A 36 6.50 14.35 -0.25
CA ASP A 36 7.94 14.56 -0.25
C ASP A 36 8.72 13.25 -0.37
N ILE A 37 8.19 12.14 0.19
CA ILE A 37 8.85 10.84 0.03
C ILE A 37 8.74 10.30 -1.40
N LEU A 38 7.65 10.62 -2.10
CA LEU A 38 7.48 10.25 -3.50
C LEU A 38 8.43 11.08 -4.37
N PHE A 39 8.59 12.37 -4.07
CA PHE A 39 9.58 13.23 -4.74
C PHE A 39 11.02 12.82 -4.42
N ALA A 40 11.30 12.37 -3.20
CA ALA A 40 12.60 11.80 -2.83
C ALA A 40 12.90 10.53 -3.65
N GLY A 41 11.91 9.64 -3.78
CA GLY A 41 12.00 8.47 -4.66
C GLY A 41 12.20 8.83 -6.14
N LEU A 42 11.50 9.86 -6.61
CA LEU A 42 11.63 10.37 -7.97
C LEU A 42 13.02 10.94 -8.24
N GLY A 43 13.54 11.79 -7.33
CA GLY A 43 14.89 12.33 -7.42
C GLY A 43 15.95 11.24 -7.43
N ALA A 44 15.79 10.22 -6.58
CA ALA A 44 16.68 9.06 -6.55
C ALA A 44 16.63 8.26 -7.87
N ALA A 45 15.44 8.00 -8.41
CA ALA A 45 15.29 7.31 -9.70
C ALA A 45 15.93 8.11 -10.84
N LEU A 46 15.64 9.41 -10.92
CA LEU A 46 16.22 10.29 -11.94
C LEU A 46 17.75 10.35 -11.85
N SER A 47 18.33 10.38 -10.65
CA SER A 47 19.79 10.41 -10.46
C SER A 47 20.53 9.22 -11.08
N VAL A 48 19.82 8.12 -11.34
CA VAL A 48 20.34 6.94 -12.05
C VAL A 48 20.00 7.03 -13.53
N LEU A 49 18.74 7.29 -13.86
CA LEU A 49 18.27 7.34 -15.25
C LEU A 49 18.98 8.41 -16.08
N THR A 50 19.27 9.58 -15.50
CA THR A 50 19.93 10.70 -16.20
C THR A 50 21.45 10.54 -16.32
N ARG A 51 22.02 9.40 -15.91
CA ARG A 51 23.42 9.06 -16.20
C ARG A 51 23.61 8.58 -17.64
N CYS A 52 22.52 8.16 -18.27
CA CYS A 52 22.49 7.70 -19.65
C CYS A 52 22.23 8.88 -20.59
N ASP A 53 22.98 8.97 -21.69
CA ASP A 53 22.76 10.00 -22.72
C ASP A 53 21.43 9.75 -23.47
N SER A 54 21.04 8.47 -23.59
CA SER A 54 19.73 8.06 -24.09
C SER A 54 19.33 6.69 -23.54
N ILE A 55 18.04 6.51 -23.32
CA ILE A 55 17.46 5.24 -22.87
C ILE A 55 16.67 4.63 -24.02
N VAL A 56 17.03 3.41 -24.41
CA VAL A 56 16.47 2.68 -25.55
C VAL A 56 15.42 1.69 -25.05
N THR A 57 14.33 1.59 -25.80
CA THR A 57 13.26 0.61 -25.60
C THR A 57 12.97 -0.11 -26.93
N PRO A 58 12.20 -1.22 -26.94
CA PRO A 58 11.74 -1.83 -28.19
C PRO A 58 10.94 -0.88 -29.10
N LYS A 59 10.40 0.22 -28.54
CA LYS A 59 9.63 1.25 -29.27
C LYS A 59 10.49 2.43 -29.75
N GLY A 60 11.80 2.39 -29.51
CA GLY A 60 12.72 3.49 -29.79
C GLY A 60 13.26 4.15 -28.52
N VAL A 61 13.89 5.31 -28.70
CA VAL A 61 14.49 6.09 -27.61
C VAL A 61 13.40 6.80 -26.81
N LEU A 62 13.48 6.76 -25.48
CA LEU A 62 12.58 7.51 -24.61
C LEU A 62 12.76 9.01 -24.80
N ASP A 63 11.66 9.72 -24.99
CA ASP A 63 11.60 11.17 -24.89
C ASP A 63 11.49 11.61 -23.42
N SER A 64 11.50 12.93 -23.18
CA SER A 64 11.43 13.48 -21.83
C SER A 64 10.15 13.07 -21.08
N ARG A 65 9.03 12.91 -21.81
CA ARG A 65 7.76 12.47 -21.22
C ARG A 65 7.84 11.01 -20.78
N GLY A 66 8.31 10.13 -21.66
CA GLY A 66 8.49 8.72 -21.35
C GLY A 66 9.48 8.49 -20.21
N LEU A 67 10.56 9.28 -20.16
CA LEU A 67 11.51 9.27 -19.05
C LEU A 67 10.83 9.65 -17.72
N ALA A 68 10.02 10.71 -17.70
CA ALA A 68 9.30 11.13 -16.52
C ALA A 68 8.29 10.07 -16.06
N GLU A 69 7.53 9.48 -16.98
CA GLU A 69 6.57 8.40 -16.68
C GLU A 69 7.28 7.17 -16.07
N VAL A 70 8.42 6.76 -16.62
CA VAL A 70 9.26 5.69 -16.06
C VAL A 70 9.74 6.06 -14.65
N ALA A 71 10.28 7.26 -14.47
CA ALA A 71 10.80 7.71 -13.19
C ALA A 71 9.71 7.74 -12.10
N TYR A 72 8.49 8.18 -12.43
CA TYR A 72 7.36 8.15 -11.51
C TYR A 72 6.95 6.72 -11.13
N ARG A 73 6.90 5.79 -12.10
CA ARG A 73 6.62 4.37 -11.81
C ARG A 73 7.66 3.75 -10.88
N ILE A 74 8.94 4.02 -11.13
CA ILE A 74 10.03 3.57 -10.27
C ILE A 74 9.87 4.15 -8.86
N ALA A 75 9.60 5.46 -8.75
CA ALA A 75 9.41 6.13 -7.47
C ALA A 75 8.24 5.53 -6.66
N GLY A 76 7.07 5.37 -7.27
CA GLY A 76 5.90 4.79 -6.60
C GLY A 76 6.15 3.37 -6.13
N ARG A 77 6.80 2.54 -6.96
CA ARG A 77 7.20 1.18 -6.59
C ARG A 77 8.23 1.17 -5.48
N ALA A 78 9.26 2.01 -5.56
CA ALA A 78 10.31 2.14 -4.55
C ALA A 78 9.73 2.52 -3.18
N VAL A 79 8.81 3.49 -3.14
CA VAL A 79 8.12 3.89 -1.90
C VAL A 79 7.31 2.73 -1.32
N ALA A 80 6.48 2.07 -2.13
CA ALA A 80 5.67 0.95 -1.65
C ALA A 80 6.54 -0.21 -1.11
N GLU A 81 7.61 -0.57 -1.82
CA GLU A 81 8.53 -1.63 -1.42
C GLU A 81 9.36 -1.25 -0.19
N ALA A 82 9.77 0.01 -0.06
CA ALA A 82 10.48 0.51 1.12
C ALA A 82 9.58 0.45 2.37
N LEU A 83 8.35 0.96 2.29
CA LEU A 83 7.38 0.90 3.38
C LEU A 83 7.09 -0.55 3.80
N ALA A 84 6.89 -1.44 2.82
CA ALA A 84 6.67 -2.85 3.07
C ALA A 84 7.90 -3.53 3.71
N GLY A 85 9.10 -3.20 3.21
CA GLY A 85 10.38 -3.73 3.68
C GLY A 85 10.71 -3.39 5.12
N VAL A 86 10.31 -2.20 5.61
CA VAL A 86 10.49 -1.82 7.04
C VAL A 86 9.77 -2.78 7.99
N ALA A 87 8.67 -3.41 7.53
CA ALA A 87 7.94 -4.41 8.29
C ALA A 87 8.24 -5.86 7.89
N GLY A 88 9.23 -6.11 7.02
CA GLY A 88 9.53 -7.43 6.48
C GLY A 88 8.36 -8.03 5.69
N ALA A 89 7.59 -7.18 5.00
CA ALA A 89 6.37 -7.53 4.30
C ALA A 89 6.50 -7.32 2.78
N VAL A 90 5.61 -7.93 2.01
CA VAL A 90 5.51 -7.72 0.55
C VAL A 90 4.06 -7.39 0.20
N VAL A 91 3.86 -6.28 -0.51
CA VAL A 91 2.56 -5.85 -1.04
C VAL A 91 2.70 -5.73 -2.56
N ALA A 92 2.04 -6.64 -3.28
CA ALA A 92 2.24 -6.84 -4.71
C ALA A 92 1.19 -6.10 -5.53
N SER A 93 -0.07 -6.12 -5.08
CA SER A 93 -1.19 -5.57 -5.84
C SER A 93 -1.12 -4.04 -5.86
N ALA A 94 -1.40 -3.47 -7.04
CA ALA A 94 -1.44 -2.02 -7.21
C ALA A 94 -2.46 -1.33 -6.25
N PRO A 95 -3.68 -1.89 -6.03
CA PRO A 95 -4.60 -1.36 -5.03
C PRO A 95 -4.06 -1.43 -3.59
N GLY A 96 -3.36 -2.51 -3.23
CA GLY A 96 -2.71 -2.65 -1.92
C GLY A 96 -1.61 -1.62 -1.71
N ARG A 97 -0.75 -1.41 -2.71
CA ARG A 97 0.29 -0.38 -2.69
C ARG A 97 -0.29 1.02 -2.59
N PHE A 98 -1.36 1.30 -3.34
CA PHE A 98 -2.09 2.57 -3.24
C PHE A 98 -2.62 2.80 -1.82
N TYR A 99 -3.32 1.81 -1.25
CA TYR A 99 -3.86 1.93 0.10
C TYR A 99 -2.74 2.17 1.12
N LEU A 100 -1.65 1.42 1.01
CA LEU A 100 -0.50 1.55 1.90
C LEU A 100 0.12 2.95 1.83
N ILE A 101 0.40 3.44 0.63
CA ILE A 101 0.97 4.78 0.41
C ILE A 101 0.00 5.84 0.93
N ALA A 102 -1.28 5.78 0.53
CA ALA A 102 -2.25 6.78 0.97
C ALA A 102 -2.38 6.81 2.50
N ARG A 103 -2.32 5.65 3.18
CA ARG A 103 -2.43 5.59 4.64
C ARG A 103 -1.18 6.02 5.38
N THR A 104 -0.01 5.65 4.88
CA THR A 104 1.25 5.98 5.55
C THR A 104 1.64 7.43 5.32
N LEU A 105 1.49 7.95 4.09
CA LEU A 105 1.93 9.30 3.75
C LEU A 105 1.02 10.39 4.33
N PHE A 106 -0.27 10.09 4.51
CA PHE A 106 -1.26 11.03 5.05
C PHE A 106 -1.78 10.59 6.42
N ALA A 107 -0.97 9.88 7.21
CA ALA A 107 -1.40 9.28 8.46
C ALA A 107 -1.91 10.28 9.50
N GLU A 108 -1.34 11.49 9.54
CA GLU A 108 -1.74 12.57 10.45
C GLU A 108 -3.10 13.20 10.06
N ALA A 109 -3.60 12.96 8.85
CA ALA A 109 -4.86 13.50 8.40
C ALA A 109 -6.04 12.71 8.99
N SER A 110 -6.84 13.38 9.81
CA SER A 110 -8.13 12.85 10.30
C SER A 110 -9.12 12.52 9.18
N ASN A 111 -8.91 13.10 7.99
CA ASN A 111 -9.72 12.87 6.81
C ASN A 111 -8.89 12.93 5.52
N ILE A 112 -8.38 11.79 5.08
CA ILE A 112 -7.62 11.70 3.82
C ILE A 112 -8.57 11.92 2.63
N ARG A 113 -8.33 13.01 1.90
CA ARG A 113 -9.10 13.47 0.75
C ARG A 113 -8.11 13.81 -0.37
N LEU A 114 -8.17 13.06 -1.47
CA LEU A 114 -7.24 13.22 -2.59
C LEU A 114 -7.93 13.98 -3.72
N ASP A 115 -7.31 15.05 -4.20
CA ASP A 115 -7.79 15.79 -5.36
C ASP A 115 -7.39 15.10 -6.69
N GLY A 116 -7.84 15.65 -7.81
CA GLY A 116 -7.54 15.11 -9.13
C GLY A 116 -6.04 15.01 -9.44
N ALA A 117 -5.25 16.01 -9.01
CA ALA A 117 -3.80 16.04 -9.23
C ALA A 117 -3.09 14.93 -8.44
N SER A 118 -3.44 14.80 -7.16
CA SER A 118 -2.97 13.75 -6.24
C SER A 118 -3.23 12.35 -6.79
N ILE A 119 -4.44 12.12 -7.32
CA ILE A 119 -4.82 10.84 -7.90
C ILE A 119 -4.05 10.62 -9.19
N GLY A 120 -3.99 11.60 -10.09
CA GLY A 120 -3.25 11.48 -11.35
C GLY A 120 -1.79 11.10 -11.13
N LEU A 121 -1.14 11.73 -10.14
CA LEU A 121 0.22 11.39 -9.73
C LEU A 121 0.36 9.93 -9.27
N LEU A 122 -0.53 9.48 -8.38
CA LEU A 122 -0.51 8.10 -7.88
C LEU A 122 -0.91 7.06 -8.93
N GLN A 123 -1.77 7.42 -9.90
CA GLN A 123 -2.11 6.57 -11.04
C GLN A 123 -0.87 6.28 -11.89
N VAL A 124 -0.09 7.31 -12.23
CA VAL A 124 1.17 7.14 -12.96
C VAL A 124 2.16 6.35 -12.11
N ALA A 125 2.35 6.73 -10.85
CA ALA A 125 3.37 6.13 -9.99
C ALA A 125 3.13 4.65 -9.64
N LEU A 126 1.87 4.22 -9.55
CA LEU A 126 1.51 2.88 -9.08
C LEU A 126 0.85 2.01 -10.15
N GLY A 127 0.59 2.56 -11.34
CA GLY A 127 -0.15 1.85 -12.40
C GLY A 127 -1.59 1.52 -11.96
N VAL A 128 -2.19 2.37 -11.13
CA VAL A 128 -3.58 2.21 -10.69
C VAL A 128 -4.51 3.05 -11.55
N ASP A 129 -5.76 2.60 -11.65
CA ASP A 129 -6.83 3.35 -12.27
C ASP A 129 -7.81 3.90 -11.22
N ARG A 130 -8.17 5.18 -11.33
CA ARG A 130 -9.09 5.86 -10.41
C ARG A 130 -10.46 5.19 -10.38
N GLU A 131 -11.02 4.83 -11.54
CA GLU A 131 -12.34 4.21 -11.61
C GLU A 131 -12.31 2.83 -10.95
N ASN A 132 -11.21 2.08 -11.12
CA ASN A 132 -10.98 0.84 -10.43
C ASN A 132 -10.87 1.03 -8.90
N LEU A 133 -10.16 2.05 -8.41
CA LEU A 133 -10.07 2.35 -6.97
C LEU A 133 -11.44 2.70 -6.37
N VAL A 134 -12.30 3.40 -7.11
CA VAL A 134 -13.68 3.70 -6.72
C VAL A 134 -14.55 2.44 -6.76
N ARG A 135 -14.40 1.60 -7.79
CA ARG A 135 -15.12 0.32 -7.94
C ARG A 135 -14.79 -0.67 -6.83
N LEU A 136 -13.52 -0.71 -6.41
CA LEU A 136 -13.04 -1.49 -5.26
C LEU A 136 -13.40 -0.84 -3.92
N SER A 137 -14.05 0.32 -3.95
CA SER A 137 -14.41 1.12 -2.78
C SER A 137 -13.22 1.40 -1.86
N ILE A 138 -12.03 1.56 -2.44
CA ILE A 138 -10.85 2.09 -1.74
C ILE A 138 -10.96 3.60 -1.66
N LEU A 139 -11.42 4.22 -2.75
CA LEU A 139 -11.85 5.62 -2.78
C LEU A 139 -13.38 5.70 -2.79
N GLY A 140 -13.93 6.69 -2.11
CA GLY A 140 -15.33 7.08 -2.23
C GLY A 140 -15.56 7.89 -3.51
N LYS A 141 -16.82 7.96 -3.94
CA LYS A 141 -17.22 8.82 -5.07
C LYS A 141 -17.05 10.29 -4.70
N GLY A 142 -16.54 11.07 -5.64
CA GLY A 142 -16.39 12.52 -5.52
C GLY A 142 -16.22 13.15 -6.90
N LYS A 143 -16.57 14.44 -7.02
CA LYS A 143 -16.44 15.20 -8.27
C LYS A 143 -14.98 15.63 -8.48
N ASP A 144 -14.46 16.38 -7.50
CA ASP A 144 -13.11 16.95 -7.57
C ASP A 144 -12.17 16.37 -6.50
N VAL A 145 -12.76 15.76 -5.46
CA VAL A 145 -12.03 15.25 -4.30
C VAL A 145 -12.60 13.89 -3.90
N TYR A 146 -11.71 12.91 -3.75
CA TYR A 146 -12.05 11.52 -3.49
C TYR A 146 -11.58 11.14 -2.09
N PRO A 147 -12.50 10.83 -1.16
CA PRO A 147 -12.12 10.43 0.18
C PRO A 147 -11.57 9.00 0.17
N LEU A 148 -10.49 8.76 0.89
CA LEU A 148 -10.05 7.39 1.19
C LEU A 148 -11.06 6.74 2.16
N LEU A 149 -11.45 5.50 1.87
CA LEU A 149 -12.34 4.71 2.73
C LEU A 149 -11.53 3.79 3.63
N TYR A 150 -11.20 4.32 4.82
CA TYR A 150 -10.39 3.68 5.86
C TYR A 150 -11.04 3.86 7.25
N PRO A 151 -10.56 3.14 8.29
CA PRO A 151 -11.10 3.16 9.66
C PRO A 151 -10.86 4.48 10.45
N LYS A 152 -11.33 5.63 9.95
CA LYS A 152 -11.12 6.99 10.52
C LYS A 152 -11.40 7.13 12.02
N GLN A 153 -12.44 6.47 12.49
CA GLN A 153 -12.93 6.54 13.88
C GLN A 153 -13.25 5.15 14.43
N ALA A 154 -12.53 4.12 13.98
CA ALA A 154 -12.85 2.73 14.29
C ALA A 154 -12.50 2.31 15.73
N ARG A 155 -13.07 3.01 16.70
CA ARG A 155 -13.00 2.71 18.13
C ARG A 155 -13.99 1.60 18.50
N THR A 156 -15.08 1.46 17.74
CA THR A 156 -16.13 0.49 18.00
C THR A 156 -16.41 -0.42 16.80
N ALA A 157 -17.04 -1.57 17.06
CA ALA A 157 -17.52 -2.43 15.99
C ALA A 157 -18.56 -1.73 15.09
N ALA A 158 -19.40 -0.85 15.64
CA ALA A 158 -20.41 -0.11 14.89
C ALA A 158 -19.81 0.85 13.85
N ASP A 159 -18.66 1.45 14.15
CA ASP A 159 -17.93 2.31 13.21
C ASP A 159 -17.36 1.49 12.05
N LEU A 160 -16.83 0.30 12.34
CA LEU A 160 -16.36 -0.62 11.31
C LEU A 160 -17.51 -1.17 10.46
N GLU A 161 -18.68 -1.46 11.04
CA GLU A 161 -19.84 -1.82 10.24
C GLU A 161 -20.25 -0.71 9.27
N ARG A 162 -20.17 0.56 9.70
CA ARG A 162 -20.45 1.71 8.84
C ARG A 162 -19.47 1.77 7.68
N LEU A 163 -18.18 1.55 7.94
CA LEU A 163 -17.15 1.46 6.91
C LEU A 163 -17.42 0.29 5.94
N LEU A 164 -17.74 -0.90 6.44
CA LEU A 164 -18.08 -2.06 5.61
C LEU A 164 -19.27 -1.76 4.69
N ARG A 165 -20.32 -1.13 5.22
CA ARG A 165 -21.49 -0.67 4.43
C ARG A 165 -21.10 0.34 3.36
N GLN A 166 -20.28 1.35 3.68
CA GLN A 166 -19.78 2.32 2.70
C GLN A 166 -18.97 1.65 1.59
N ARG A 167 -18.26 0.57 1.90
CA ARG A 167 -17.52 -0.24 0.94
C ARG A 167 -18.38 -1.24 0.18
N GLY A 168 -19.67 -1.39 0.52
CA GLY A 168 -20.53 -2.44 -0.03
C GLY A 168 -20.05 -3.86 0.32
N LEU A 169 -19.47 -4.03 1.51
CA LEU A 169 -18.91 -5.30 1.98
C LEU A 169 -19.80 -5.91 3.06
N GLU A 170 -20.19 -7.17 2.86
CA GLU A 170 -20.98 -7.93 3.85
C GLU A 170 -20.20 -8.20 5.12
N ARG A 171 -20.88 -8.17 6.27
CA ARG A 171 -20.26 -8.37 7.60
C ARG A 171 -19.83 -9.81 7.85
N ASP A 172 -20.49 -10.76 7.19
CA ASP A 172 -20.21 -12.18 7.30
C ASP A 172 -19.04 -12.57 6.37
N PRO A 173 -17.88 -12.98 6.93
CA PRO A 173 -16.72 -13.34 6.13
C PRO A 173 -16.96 -14.59 5.25
N GLY A 174 -18.00 -15.39 5.52
CA GLY A 174 -18.39 -16.54 4.70
C GLY A 174 -19.22 -16.17 3.47
N ARG A 175 -19.88 -15.00 3.49
CA ARG A 175 -20.79 -14.54 2.42
C ARG A 175 -20.27 -13.34 1.65
N ALA A 176 -19.28 -12.62 2.20
CA ALA A 176 -18.71 -11.45 1.57
C ALA A 176 -18.09 -11.75 0.19
N LEU A 177 -18.35 -10.85 -0.77
CA LEU A 177 -17.67 -10.80 -2.06
C LEU A 177 -16.36 -10.01 -1.90
N LEU A 178 -15.24 -10.74 -1.81
CA LEU A 178 -13.92 -10.16 -1.58
C LEU A 178 -13.32 -9.70 -2.91
N ARG A 179 -13.15 -8.38 -3.10
CA ARG A 179 -12.65 -7.82 -4.37
C ARG A 179 -11.18 -7.40 -4.30
N SER A 180 -10.66 -7.16 -3.09
CA SER A 180 -9.26 -6.79 -2.86
C SER A 180 -8.77 -7.24 -1.48
N SER A 181 -7.45 -7.28 -1.28
CA SER A 181 -6.84 -7.52 0.04
C SER A 181 -7.27 -6.49 1.08
N ILE A 182 -7.69 -5.29 0.68
CA ILE A 182 -8.25 -4.25 1.56
C ILE A 182 -9.63 -4.68 2.10
N ASP A 183 -10.45 -5.38 1.30
CA ASP A 183 -11.72 -5.93 1.79
C ASP A 183 -11.47 -6.99 2.88
N VAL A 184 -10.48 -7.87 2.65
CA VAL A 184 -10.05 -8.87 3.65
C VAL A 184 -9.55 -8.18 4.92
N LEU A 185 -8.68 -7.17 4.77
CA LEU A 185 -8.13 -6.40 5.88
C LEU A 185 -9.23 -5.78 6.75
N HIS A 186 -10.21 -5.12 6.14
CA HIS A 186 -11.28 -4.47 6.88
C HIS A 186 -12.25 -5.46 7.53
N LEU A 187 -12.45 -6.64 6.94
CA LEU A 187 -13.19 -7.72 7.61
C LEU A 187 -12.44 -8.27 8.82
N LEU A 188 -11.11 -8.42 8.74
CA LEU A 188 -10.29 -8.80 9.89
C LEU A 188 -10.38 -7.75 11.00
N TYR A 189 -10.35 -6.46 10.65
CA TYR A 189 -10.56 -5.38 11.62
C TYR A 189 -11.93 -5.46 12.29
N TYR A 190 -12.98 -5.70 11.51
CA TYR A 190 -14.32 -5.89 12.04
C TYR A 190 -14.39 -7.11 12.98
N GLY A 191 -13.81 -8.24 12.58
CA GLY A 191 -13.68 -9.43 13.42
C GLY A 191 -12.93 -9.16 14.73
N ALA A 192 -11.83 -8.40 14.68
CA ALA A 192 -11.07 -7.98 15.86
C ALA A 192 -11.90 -7.11 16.81
N ALA A 193 -12.66 -6.16 16.29
CA ALA A 193 -13.54 -5.31 17.10
C ALA A 193 -14.72 -6.07 17.73
N ARG A 194 -15.09 -7.23 17.17
CA ARG A 194 -16.15 -8.11 17.69
C ARG A 194 -15.61 -9.24 18.59
N GLY A 195 -14.30 -9.33 18.81
CA GLY A 195 -13.69 -10.45 19.54
C GLY A 195 -13.78 -11.79 18.80
N ARG A 196 -13.92 -11.77 17.47
CA ARG A 196 -14.09 -12.96 16.61
C ARG A 196 -12.96 -13.10 15.57
N LEU A 197 -11.80 -12.49 15.83
CA LEU A 197 -10.71 -12.39 14.86
C LEU A 197 -10.24 -13.76 14.35
N ARG A 198 -10.01 -14.74 15.25
CA ARG A 198 -9.58 -16.09 14.88
C ARG A 198 -10.53 -16.74 13.88
N ALA A 199 -11.82 -16.76 14.19
CA ALA A 199 -12.84 -17.33 13.30
C ALA A 199 -12.89 -16.61 11.94
N PHE A 200 -12.73 -15.29 11.92
CA PHE A 200 -12.65 -14.52 10.68
C PHE A 200 -11.41 -14.89 9.86
N MET A 201 -10.25 -15.05 10.52
CA MET A 201 -9.01 -15.45 9.86
C MET A 201 -9.14 -16.83 9.23
N GLU A 202 -9.68 -17.82 9.93
CA GLU A 202 -9.87 -19.18 9.42
C GLU A 202 -10.72 -19.18 8.14
N ILE A 203 -11.86 -18.48 8.16
CA ILE A 203 -12.77 -18.38 7.01
C ILE A 203 -12.09 -17.63 5.85
N LEU A 204 -11.49 -16.47 6.12
CA LEU A 204 -10.91 -15.62 5.08
C LEU A 204 -9.65 -16.23 4.46
N LYS A 205 -8.85 -16.96 5.24
CA LYS A 205 -7.67 -17.68 4.72
C LYS A 205 -8.07 -18.70 3.66
N ILE A 206 -9.14 -19.47 3.92
CA ILE A 206 -9.66 -20.48 2.98
C ILE A 206 -10.25 -19.80 1.74
N ARG A 207 -11.00 -18.70 1.91
CA ARG A 207 -11.76 -18.08 0.80
C ARG A 207 -10.95 -17.14 -0.10
N SER A 208 -9.84 -16.58 0.38
CA SER A 208 -9.20 -15.43 -0.30
C SER A 208 -7.75 -15.63 -0.70
N GLY A 209 -7.13 -16.77 -0.36
CA GLY A 209 -5.79 -17.14 -0.82
C GLY A 209 -4.77 -16.00 -0.62
N ASN A 210 -4.09 -15.61 -1.70
CA ASN A 210 -3.07 -14.55 -1.69
C ASN A 210 -3.57 -13.19 -1.17
N MET A 211 -4.87 -12.91 -1.25
CA MET A 211 -5.45 -11.67 -0.71
C MET A 211 -5.38 -11.63 0.82
N PHE A 212 -5.45 -12.80 1.47
CA PHE A 212 -5.28 -12.93 2.92
C PHE A 212 -3.85 -12.59 3.33
N ASP A 213 -2.86 -13.20 2.67
CA ASP A 213 -1.45 -12.96 2.97
C ASP A 213 -1.06 -11.51 2.72
N GLU A 214 -1.55 -10.92 1.62
CA GLU A 214 -1.33 -9.50 1.35
C GLU A 214 -2.03 -8.60 2.39
N ALA A 215 -3.24 -8.93 2.84
CA ALA A 215 -3.91 -8.19 3.90
C ALA A 215 -3.11 -8.23 5.22
N LEU A 216 -2.56 -9.39 5.59
CA LEU A 216 -1.68 -9.52 6.74
C LEU A 216 -0.40 -8.71 6.57
N ASN A 217 0.18 -8.69 5.36
CA ASN A 217 1.35 -7.88 5.06
C ASN A 217 1.06 -6.38 5.17
N ILE A 218 -0.08 -5.91 4.65
CA ILE A 218 -0.52 -4.52 4.84
C ILE A 218 -0.69 -4.22 6.34
N ALA A 219 -1.34 -5.11 7.10
CA ALA A 219 -1.50 -4.94 8.55
C ALA A 219 -0.16 -4.85 9.30
N LYS A 220 0.85 -5.67 8.94
CA LYS A 220 2.20 -5.59 9.52
C LYS A 220 2.82 -4.20 9.32
N VAL A 221 2.69 -3.65 8.11
CA VAL A 221 3.24 -2.32 7.80
C VAL A 221 2.50 -1.24 8.57
N LEU A 222 1.17 -1.24 8.55
CA LEU A 222 0.37 -0.23 9.22
C LEU A 222 0.54 -0.26 10.75
N CYS A 223 0.64 -1.45 11.36
CA CYS A 223 0.93 -1.57 12.79
C CYS A 223 2.28 -0.95 13.18
N ARG A 224 3.27 -1.01 12.28
CA ARG A 224 4.62 -0.50 12.51
C ARG A 224 4.77 0.98 12.22
N LEU A 225 4.16 1.47 11.14
CA LEU A 225 4.41 2.80 10.60
C LEU A 225 3.38 3.87 10.97
N LEU A 226 2.13 3.49 11.26
CA LEU A 226 1.12 4.49 11.62
C LEU A 226 1.41 5.09 13.02
N PRO A 227 0.99 6.33 13.31
CA PRO A 227 1.07 6.94 14.63
C PRO A 227 0.36 6.12 15.72
N VAL A 228 0.84 6.19 16.97
CA VAL A 228 0.30 5.39 18.10
C VAL A 228 -1.18 5.65 18.35
N ASN A 229 -1.63 6.87 18.11
CA ASN A 229 -3.01 7.32 18.27
C ASN A 229 -3.91 7.04 17.04
N ASP A 230 -3.36 6.51 15.95
CA ASP A 230 -4.15 6.16 14.77
C ASP A 230 -5.05 4.93 15.06
N PRO A 231 -6.38 5.02 14.91
CA PRO A 231 -7.29 3.91 15.19
C PRO A 231 -7.00 2.64 14.38
N GLU A 232 -6.52 2.80 13.16
CA GLU A 232 -6.18 1.67 12.29
C GLU A 232 -4.92 0.96 12.74
N ARG A 233 -3.95 1.66 13.34
CA ARG A 233 -2.76 1.03 13.92
C ARG A 233 -3.15 -0.02 14.96
N GLY A 234 -4.04 0.33 15.90
CA GLY A 234 -4.48 -0.58 16.96
C GLY A 234 -5.21 -1.82 16.41
N LEU A 235 -5.99 -1.66 15.35
CA LEU A 235 -6.63 -2.78 14.65
C LEU A 235 -5.60 -3.64 13.91
N ALA A 236 -4.68 -3.02 13.19
CA ALA A 236 -3.59 -3.69 12.48
C ALA A 236 -2.72 -4.52 13.43
N CYS A 237 -2.34 -3.96 14.59
CA CYS A 237 -1.54 -4.68 15.57
C CYS A 237 -2.27 -5.87 16.19
N ARG A 238 -3.59 -5.78 16.43
CA ARG A 238 -4.38 -6.93 16.88
C ARG A 238 -4.41 -8.05 15.83
N VAL A 239 -4.59 -7.70 14.56
CA VAL A 239 -4.52 -8.66 13.44
C VAL A 239 -3.16 -9.34 13.38
N VAL A 240 -2.07 -8.57 13.48
CA VAL A 240 -0.70 -9.12 13.45
C VAL A 240 -0.44 -10.02 14.66
N GLY A 241 -0.90 -9.63 15.84
CA GLY A 241 -0.74 -10.40 17.08
C GLY A 241 -1.41 -11.78 17.02
N GLU A 242 -2.68 -11.84 16.60
CA GLU A 242 -3.41 -13.12 16.45
C GLU A 242 -2.73 -14.04 15.43
N ALA A 243 -2.25 -13.48 14.31
CA ALA A 243 -1.56 -14.26 13.28
C ALA A 243 -0.25 -14.89 13.80
N ARG A 244 0.45 -14.22 14.73
CA ARG A 244 1.67 -14.75 15.37
C ARG A 244 1.34 -15.82 16.41
N GLY A 245 0.28 -15.61 17.21
CA GLY A 245 -0.20 -16.57 18.21
C GLY A 245 -0.72 -17.90 17.65
N GLY A 246 -0.87 -18.02 16.32
CA GLY A 246 -1.13 -19.28 15.63
C GLY A 246 0.13 -20.09 15.23
N LEU A 247 1.27 -19.43 15.04
CA LEU A 247 2.55 -20.06 14.69
C LEU A 247 3.27 -20.61 15.93
N ASP A 248 3.25 -19.87 17.04
CA ASP A 248 3.87 -20.30 18.29
C ASP A 248 3.14 -21.50 18.93
N MET A 249 1.81 -21.59 18.79
CA MET A 249 1.04 -22.78 19.23
C MET A 249 1.29 -24.04 18.41
N TRP A 250 1.72 -23.92 17.14
CA TRP A 250 1.97 -25.09 16.29
C TRP A 250 3.37 -25.66 16.54
N LEU A 251 4.36 -24.79 16.77
CA LEU A 251 5.73 -25.17 17.13
C LEU A 251 5.86 -25.68 18.57
N GLN A 252 4.99 -25.26 19.50
CA GLN A 252 4.95 -25.80 20.87
C GLN A 252 4.15 -27.12 21.02
N ARG A 253 3.50 -27.61 19.95
CA ARG A 253 2.77 -28.90 19.96
C ARG A 253 3.55 -30.04 19.31
N GLN A 254 4.75 -29.79 18.82
CA GLN A 254 5.67 -30.80 18.29
C GLN A 254 7.06 -30.80 18.96
N ALA A 255 7.20 -30.07 20.06
CA ALA A 255 8.31 -30.18 21.01
C ALA A 255 7.77 -30.74 22.33
#